data_AF-X6P9W5-F1
#
_entry.id   AF-X6P9W5-F1
#
_cell.length_a   1.000
_cell.length_b   1.000
_cell.length_c   1.000
_cell.angle_alpha   90.00
_cell.angle_beta   90.00
_cell.angle_gamma   90.00
#
_symmetry.space_group_name_H-M   'P 1'
#
loop_
_entity.id
_entity.type
_entity.pdbx_description
1 polymer ?
#
loop_
_entity_poly.entity_id
_entity_poly.type
_entity_poly.pdbx_seq_one_letter_code
_entity_poly.pdbx_strand_id
1 'polypeptide(L)'
;TPTEKDEYLIMGLDCSTQSLKVHVYNFGMSLQYKVNINFDEKLPEFKTNHGVIRGKDALTVTSPTLMFVKALDLALHYLKSQNCPFQKVKVISGKKVVVFNTLKKVEEKNKNKIKYTYNYFYYPLFSLPLLKKKKQDMYWKTGSETILTEQMGKETDKDLHELFADAFSIANGPIWMDASTHEQSLTFEKSLGSPQQFAEVTGSRAYERFSGVQILKFCQQKETQDVIFRHTERISLVSSFLCSLFAGKYAPIDVSDGSGMALLDIHSQQWSDVILDKVFGKQVLCYNNNNGNI
;
A
#
# COMPACT_ATOMS: atom_id res chain seq x y z
N THR A 1 -23.82 -31.81 7.81
CA THR A 1 -22.35 -31.95 7.93
C THR A 1 -21.72 -30.67 7.43
N PRO A 2 -20.70 -30.10 8.10
CA PRO A 2 -19.98 -28.97 7.55
C PRO A 2 -19.41 -29.39 6.19
N THR A 3 -19.69 -28.61 5.16
CA THR A 3 -19.10 -28.79 3.83
C THR A 3 -17.64 -28.36 3.87
N GLU A 4 -16.82 -28.83 2.94
CA GLU A 4 -15.39 -28.47 2.83
C GLU A 4 -15.15 -26.93 2.78
N LYS A 5 -16.18 -26.17 2.37
CA LYS A 5 -16.20 -24.69 2.38
C LYS A 5 -16.34 -24.06 3.78
N ASP A 6 -16.91 -24.79 4.75
CA ASP A 6 -17.07 -24.32 6.13
C ASP A 6 -15.72 -24.26 6.88
N GLU A 7 -14.66 -24.79 6.27
CA GLU A 7 -13.30 -24.72 6.80
C GLU A 7 -12.48 -23.54 6.28
N TYR A 8 -12.95 -22.80 5.28
CA TYR A 8 -12.17 -21.70 4.70
C TYR A 8 -12.29 -20.40 5.52
N LEU A 9 -11.16 -19.70 5.61
CA LEU A 9 -11.04 -18.42 6.30
C LEU A 9 -10.77 -17.28 5.31
N ILE A 10 -11.23 -16.10 5.68
CA ILE A 10 -11.04 -14.84 4.99
C ILE A 10 -10.33 -13.90 5.96
N MET A 11 -9.14 -13.43 5.61
CA MET A 11 -8.40 -12.42 6.36
C MET A 11 -8.72 -11.04 5.80
N GLY A 12 -9.05 -10.08 6.67
CA GLY A 12 -9.32 -8.69 6.37
C GLY A 12 -8.27 -7.78 7.01
N LEU A 13 -7.64 -6.90 6.25
CA LEU A 13 -6.70 -5.88 6.74
C LEU A 13 -7.29 -4.48 6.64
N ASP A 14 -7.22 -3.74 7.73
CA ASP A 14 -7.53 -2.31 7.80
C ASP A 14 -6.30 -1.56 8.31
N CYS A 15 -5.53 -1.01 7.37
CA CYS A 15 -4.42 -0.13 7.68
C CYS A 15 -4.93 1.31 7.73
N SER A 16 -4.90 1.88 8.93
CA SER A 16 -5.37 3.22 9.23
C SER A 16 -4.21 4.10 9.69
N THR A 17 -4.44 5.41 9.83
CA THR A 17 -3.41 6.34 10.35
C THR A 17 -2.73 5.87 11.64
N GLN A 18 -3.48 5.31 12.59
CA GLN A 18 -2.99 5.05 13.96
C GLN A 18 -2.75 3.56 14.23
N SER A 19 -3.22 2.68 13.35
CA SER A 19 -3.17 1.26 13.60
C SER A 19 -3.34 0.41 12.36
N LEU A 20 -2.78 -0.80 12.41
CA LEU A 20 -3.12 -1.90 11.53
C LEU A 20 -4.04 -2.87 12.27
N LYS A 21 -5.22 -3.11 11.72
CA LYS A 21 -6.15 -4.15 12.20
C LYS A 21 -6.18 -5.32 11.24
N VAL A 22 -6.14 -6.52 11.80
CA VAL A 22 -6.30 -7.76 11.03
C VAL A 22 -7.41 -8.57 11.66
N HIS A 23 -8.45 -8.86 10.89
CA HIS A 23 -9.57 -9.69 11.30
C HIS A 23 -9.60 -10.95 10.43
N VAL A 24 -9.96 -12.09 10.99
CA VAL A 24 -10.10 -13.34 10.24
C VAL A 24 -11.50 -13.88 10.47
N TYR A 25 -12.23 -14.14 9.40
CA TYR A 25 -13.61 -14.59 9.40
C TYR A 25 -13.70 -15.98 8.80
N ASN A 26 -14.72 -16.75 9.18
CA ASN A 26 -15.14 -17.91 8.39
C ASN A 26 -16.04 -17.47 7.21
N PHE A 27 -16.43 -18.41 6.35
CA PHE A 27 -17.28 -18.10 5.19
C PHE A 27 -18.71 -17.64 5.57
N GLY A 28 -19.17 -18.00 6.77
CA GLY A 28 -20.41 -17.47 7.37
C GLY A 28 -20.29 -16.04 7.91
N MET A 29 -19.18 -15.34 7.62
CA MET A 29 -18.87 -13.97 8.08
C MET A 29 -18.78 -13.83 9.62
N SER A 30 -18.57 -14.94 10.32
CA SER A 30 -18.34 -14.93 11.76
C SER A 30 -16.86 -14.70 12.07
N LEU A 31 -16.58 -13.69 12.91
CA LEU A 31 -15.23 -13.30 13.31
C LEU A 31 -14.59 -14.41 14.17
N GLN A 32 -13.47 -14.96 13.69
CA GLN A 32 -12.70 -16.01 14.36
C GLN A 32 -11.49 -15.45 15.11
N TYR A 33 -10.76 -14.53 14.48
CA TYR A 33 -9.55 -13.92 15.06
C TYR A 33 -9.54 -12.43 14.83
N LYS A 34 -8.94 -11.68 15.77
CA LYS A 34 -8.73 -10.24 15.62
C LYS A 34 -7.41 -9.82 16.26
N VAL A 35 -6.71 -8.93 15.57
CA VAL A 35 -5.50 -8.26 16.04
C VAL A 35 -5.59 -6.78 15.71
N ASN A 36 -5.11 -5.94 16.63
CA ASN A 36 -4.98 -4.51 16.44
C ASN A 36 -3.59 -4.08 16.90
N ILE A 37 -2.80 -3.53 15.99
CA ILE A 37 -1.48 -2.97 16.27
C ILE A 37 -1.63 -1.46 16.28
N ASN A 38 -1.71 -0.85 17.46
CA ASN A 38 -1.58 0.60 17.60
C ASN A 38 -0.11 0.97 17.35
N PHE A 39 0.15 1.88 16.42
CA PHE A 39 1.51 2.21 16.01
C PHE A 39 2.31 2.88 17.12
N ASP A 40 1.74 3.86 17.83
CA ASP A 40 2.48 4.58 18.87
C ASP A 40 2.79 3.68 20.07
N GLU A 41 1.84 2.80 20.43
CA GLU A 41 1.98 1.88 21.56
C GLU A 41 2.91 0.71 21.26
N LYS A 42 2.83 0.15 20.06
CA LYS A 42 3.51 -1.12 19.69
C LYS A 42 4.81 -0.92 18.92
N LEU A 43 5.00 0.26 18.33
CA LEU A 43 6.15 0.58 17.49
C LEU A 43 6.76 1.96 17.88
N PRO A 44 7.01 2.22 19.18
CA PRO A 44 7.45 3.54 19.66
C PRO A 44 8.79 4.00 19.06
N GLU A 45 9.62 3.08 18.55
CA GLU A 45 10.88 3.39 17.88
C GLU A 45 10.72 4.27 16.62
N PHE A 46 9.54 4.27 15.99
CA PHE A 46 9.23 5.13 14.86
C PHE A 46 8.87 6.57 15.27
N LYS A 47 8.75 6.83 16.57
CA LYS A 47 8.54 8.17 17.16
C LYS A 47 7.35 8.93 16.57
N THR A 48 6.30 8.19 16.22
CA THR A 48 5.05 8.77 15.75
C THR A 48 4.23 9.34 16.90
N ASN A 49 3.37 10.30 16.58
CA ASN A 49 2.32 10.78 17.47
C ASN A 49 0.98 10.71 16.73
N HIS A 50 0.09 9.84 17.19
CA HIS A 50 -1.09 9.37 16.48
C HIS A 50 -0.76 8.72 15.13
N GLY A 51 0.34 7.95 15.08
CA GLY A 51 0.80 7.22 13.91
C GLY A 51 1.43 8.07 12.80
N VAL A 52 1.74 9.35 13.08
CA VAL A 52 2.28 10.29 12.09
C VAL A 52 3.44 11.11 12.63
N ILE A 53 4.21 11.67 11.70
CA ILE A 53 5.28 12.64 11.93
C ILE A 53 4.85 13.95 11.26
N ARG A 54 4.78 15.02 12.06
CA ARG A 54 4.45 16.37 11.58
C ARG A 54 5.73 17.14 11.30
N GLY A 55 5.79 17.78 10.14
CA GLY A 55 6.88 18.68 9.75
C GLY A 55 6.88 19.96 10.58
N LYS A 56 8.01 20.68 10.53
CA LYS A 56 8.18 21.97 11.23
C LYS A 56 7.29 23.08 10.67
N ASP A 57 6.82 22.92 9.43
CA ASP A 57 5.94 23.84 8.71
C ASP A 57 4.46 23.71 9.10
N ALA A 58 4.12 22.79 10.01
CA ALA A 58 2.75 22.44 10.44
C ALA A 58 1.80 21.94 9.33
N LEU A 59 2.24 21.91 8.07
CA LEU A 59 1.47 21.47 6.90
C LEU A 59 1.91 20.09 6.42
N THR A 60 3.20 19.79 6.50
CA THR A 60 3.75 18.50 6.06
C THR A 60 3.40 17.43 7.10
N VAL A 61 2.80 16.34 6.66
CA VAL A 61 2.46 15.20 7.52
C VAL A 61 2.79 13.90 6.81
N THR A 62 3.62 13.08 7.45
CA THR A 62 4.12 11.82 6.89
C THR A 62 3.97 10.67 7.87
N SER A 63 4.12 9.44 7.41
CA SER A 63 4.28 8.26 8.27
C SER A 63 5.41 7.37 7.73
N PRO A 64 6.22 6.75 8.60
CA PRO A 64 7.31 5.88 8.15
C PRO A 64 6.78 4.64 7.43
N THR A 65 7.29 4.37 6.22
CA THR A 65 6.84 3.23 5.40
C THR A 65 7.14 1.89 6.08
N LEU A 66 8.33 1.75 6.67
CA LEU A 66 8.75 0.51 7.33
C LEU A 66 7.92 0.19 8.59
N MET A 67 7.27 1.19 9.18
CA MET A 67 6.35 0.99 10.31
C MET A 67 5.19 0.07 9.94
N PHE A 68 4.64 0.18 8.72
CA PHE A 68 3.55 -0.68 8.26
C PHE A 68 4.01 -2.11 8.04
N VAL A 69 5.24 -2.31 7.54
CA VAL A 69 5.84 -3.64 7.38
C VAL A 69 6.00 -4.30 8.74
N LYS A 70 6.58 -3.57 9.71
CA LYS A 70 6.76 -4.10 11.06
C LYS A 70 5.44 -4.32 11.80
N ALA A 71 4.44 -3.47 11.57
CA ALA A 71 3.09 -3.69 12.08
C ALA A 71 2.48 -4.99 11.54
N LEU A 72 2.74 -5.31 10.27
CA LEU A 72 2.28 -6.54 9.65
C LEU A 72 2.99 -7.76 10.27
N ASP A 73 4.31 -7.71 10.48
CA ASP A 73 5.04 -8.76 11.20
C ASP A 73 4.39 -9.05 12.56
N LEU A 74 4.21 -8.00 13.39
CA LEU A 74 3.56 -8.14 14.70
C LEU A 74 2.14 -8.72 14.60
N ALA A 75 1.35 -8.28 13.61
CA ALA A 75 -0.01 -8.76 13.45
C ALA A 75 -0.05 -10.27 13.12
N LEU A 76 0.82 -10.72 12.22
CA LEU A 76 0.94 -12.14 11.87
C LEU A 76 1.47 -12.97 13.05
N HIS A 77 2.40 -12.42 13.85
CA HIS A 77 2.92 -13.08 15.05
C HIS A 77 1.83 -13.28 16.10
N TYR A 78 0.98 -12.28 16.34
CA TYR A 78 -0.15 -12.42 17.26
C TYR A 78 -1.18 -13.42 16.76
N LEU A 79 -1.54 -13.41 15.47
CA LEU A 79 -2.43 -14.41 14.90
C LEU A 79 -1.86 -15.83 15.06
N LYS A 80 -0.54 -16.00 14.87
CA LYS A 80 0.13 -17.28 15.13
C LYS A 80 0.04 -17.69 16.60
N SER A 81 0.26 -16.78 17.54
CA SER A 81 0.13 -17.09 18.98
C SER A 81 -1.29 -17.45 19.40
N GLN A 82 -2.31 -17.01 18.64
CA GLN A 82 -3.70 -17.39 18.81
C GLN A 82 -4.04 -18.74 18.12
N ASN A 83 -3.05 -19.45 17.57
CA ASN A 83 -3.21 -20.67 16.79
C ASN A 83 -4.12 -20.47 15.55
N CYS A 84 -4.05 -19.30 14.90
CA CYS A 84 -4.78 -19.07 13.65
C CYS A 84 -4.32 -20.07 12.57
N PRO A 85 -5.23 -20.86 11.96
CA PRO A 85 -4.87 -21.86 10.97
C PRO A 85 -4.68 -21.17 9.61
N PHE A 86 -3.53 -20.53 9.42
CA PHE A 86 -3.19 -19.81 8.19
C PHE A 86 -3.50 -20.64 6.94
N GLN A 87 -3.25 -21.96 6.92
CA GLN A 87 -3.58 -22.87 5.81
C GLN A 87 -5.04 -22.85 5.33
N LYS A 88 -5.95 -22.46 6.23
CA LYS A 88 -7.37 -22.32 5.95
C LYS A 88 -7.72 -20.96 5.37
N VAL A 89 -6.87 -19.93 5.52
CA VAL A 89 -7.06 -18.63 4.88
C VAL A 89 -6.92 -18.81 3.37
N LYS A 90 -8.03 -18.60 2.66
CA LYS A 90 -8.15 -18.69 1.19
C LYS A 90 -8.14 -17.32 0.50
N VAL A 91 -8.42 -16.30 1.30
CA VAL A 91 -8.69 -14.95 0.83
C VAL A 91 -8.06 -14.00 1.83
N ILE A 92 -7.16 -13.14 1.37
CA ILE A 92 -6.63 -12.02 2.14
C ILE A 92 -7.15 -10.78 1.45
N SER A 93 -8.10 -10.12 2.07
CA SER A 93 -8.60 -8.85 1.62
C SER A 93 -7.99 -7.72 2.45
N GLY A 94 -7.51 -6.66 1.84
CA GLY A 94 -7.59 -5.36 2.51
C GLY A 94 -9.06 -4.97 2.68
N LYS A 95 -9.32 -3.84 3.30
CA LYS A 95 -10.63 -3.19 3.24
C LYS A 95 -11.24 -3.22 1.81
N LYS A 96 -10.42 -3.28 0.74
CA LYS A 96 -10.85 -3.18 -0.67
C LYS A 96 -10.16 -4.07 -1.70
N VAL A 97 -9.14 -4.86 -1.36
CA VAL A 97 -8.37 -5.62 -2.37
C VAL A 97 -8.29 -7.06 -1.95
N VAL A 98 -8.81 -7.96 -2.78
CA VAL A 98 -8.85 -9.39 -2.51
C VAL A 98 -7.66 -10.10 -3.15
N VAL A 99 -6.80 -10.69 -2.33
CA VAL A 99 -5.77 -11.65 -2.71
C VAL A 99 -6.33 -13.05 -2.44
N PHE A 100 -6.54 -13.85 -3.47
CA PHE A 100 -6.89 -15.26 -3.31
C PHE A 100 -5.61 -16.08 -3.11
N ASN A 101 -5.46 -16.77 -1.97
CA ASN A 101 -4.46 -17.81 -1.84
C ASN A 101 -4.85 -18.90 -0.85
N THR A 102 -4.65 -20.16 -1.22
CA THR A 102 -4.58 -21.31 -0.32
C THR A 102 -3.20 -21.38 0.32
N LEU A 103 -3.05 -20.97 1.58
CA LEU A 103 -1.87 -21.33 2.37
C LEU A 103 -1.78 -22.87 2.45
N LYS A 104 -0.69 -23.47 1.96
CA LYS A 104 -0.44 -24.93 2.04
C LYS A 104 0.84 -25.20 2.83
N LYS A 105 0.68 -25.99 3.91
CA LYS A 105 1.71 -26.73 4.69
C LYS A 105 3.04 -26.02 4.99
N VAL A 106 3.19 -25.55 6.24
CA VAL A 106 4.49 -25.57 6.95
C VAL A 106 4.46 -26.84 7.79
N GLU A 107 5.11 -27.90 7.31
CA GLU A 107 5.20 -29.15 8.07
C GLU A 107 6.35 -29.08 9.08
N GLU A 108 6.10 -29.68 10.24
CA GLU A 108 6.87 -29.61 11.47
C GLU A 108 8.35 -29.99 11.28
N LYS A 109 9.26 -29.05 11.62
CA LYS A 109 10.59 -29.47 12.08
C LYS A 109 11.28 -28.59 13.10
N ASN A 110 10.74 -27.42 13.46
CA ASN A 110 11.31 -26.62 14.55
C ASN A 110 10.22 -25.95 15.37
N LYS A 111 10.03 -26.46 16.58
CA LYS A 111 8.98 -26.13 17.55
C LYS A 111 8.87 -24.65 17.98
N ASN A 112 9.61 -23.69 17.41
CA ASN A 112 9.62 -22.31 17.91
C ASN A 112 9.93 -21.19 16.88
N LYS A 113 9.96 -21.46 15.57
CA LYS A 113 10.32 -20.43 14.56
C LYS A 113 9.25 -20.20 13.51
N ILE A 114 9.20 -18.98 12.98
CA ILE A 114 8.21 -18.52 12.01
C ILE A 114 8.76 -18.79 10.61
N LYS A 115 7.96 -19.47 9.78
CA LYS A 115 8.30 -19.82 8.40
C LYS A 115 7.09 -19.43 7.56
N TYR A 116 7.23 -18.45 6.66
CA TYR A 116 6.18 -18.07 5.73
C TYR A 116 6.56 -18.49 4.30
N THR A 117 5.91 -19.54 3.80
CA THR A 117 5.94 -19.95 2.39
C THR A 117 4.66 -19.41 1.71
N TYR A 118 4.73 -18.19 1.17
CA TYR A 118 3.71 -17.62 0.28
C TYR A 118 3.80 -18.29 -1.11
N ASN A 119 2.94 -19.28 -1.40
CA ASN A 119 2.85 -19.87 -2.75
C ASN A 119 1.83 -19.12 -3.63
N TYR A 120 2.19 -18.72 -4.85
CA TYR A 120 1.38 -17.90 -5.76
C TYR A 120 0.55 -18.71 -6.76
N PHE A 121 -0.64 -18.22 -7.14
CA PHE A 121 -1.30 -18.56 -8.42
C PHE A 121 -2.04 -17.38 -9.08
N TYR A 122 -2.04 -17.42 -10.40
CA TYR A 122 -2.53 -16.44 -11.37
C TYR A 122 -4.06 -16.40 -11.46
N TYR A 123 -4.71 -15.38 -10.89
CA TYR A 123 -6.06 -14.93 -11.30
C TYR A 123 -6.14 -13.40 -11.12
N PRO A 124 -7.02 -12.69 -11.85
CA PRO A 124 -7.04 -11.23 -11.82
C PRO A 124 -7.37 -10.79 -10.38
N LEU A 125 -6.47 -10.00 -9.78
CA LEU A 125 -6.78 -9.32 -8.52
C LEU A 125 -7.94 -8.37 -8.78
N PHE A 126 -9.11 -8.69 -8.24
CA PHE A 126 -10.24 -7.78 -8.28
C PHE A 126 -10.27 -6.98 -6.98
N SER A 127 -10.07 -5.69 -7.13
CA SER A 127 -10.32 -4.67 -6.13
C SER A 127 -11.79 -4.26 -6.12
N LEU A 128 -12.39 -4.21 -4.94
CA LEU A 128 -13.77 -3.74 -4.73
C LEU A 128 -13.76 -2.43 -3.92
N PRO A 129 -14.62 -1.45 -4.25
CA PRO A 129 -14.58 -0.11 -3.66
C PRO A 129 -15.05 -0.08 -2.19
N LEU A 130 -14.57 0.91 -1.44
CA LEU A 130 -14.99 1.30 -0.08
C LEU A 130 -14.88 2.83 0.14
N LEU A 131 -15.72 3.26 1.06
CA LEU A 131 -15.71 4.52 1.77
C LEU A 131 -14.65 4.56 2.89
N LYS A 132 -14.08 5.77 3.10
CA LYS A 132 -12.95 6.16 4.00
C LYS A 132 -11.55 6.08 3.36
N LYS A 133 -11.29 7.03 2.46
CA LYS A 133 -10.00 7.34 1.80
C LYS A 133 -8.94 7.73 2.83
N LYS A 134 -7.97 6.87 3.12
CA LYS A 134 -6.69 7.26 3.74
C LYS A 134 -5.60 7.01 2.70
N LYS A 135 -5.19 8.09 2.04
CA LYS A 135 -4.17 8.07 0.99
C LYS A 135 -2.82 8.18 1.66
N GLN A 136 -1.96 7.21 1.41
CA GLN A 136 -0.56 7.27 1.76
C GLN A 136 0.21 6.62 0.63
N ASP A 137 1.27 7.30 0.22
CA ASP A 137 2.10 6.91 -0.91
C ASP A 137 3.40 6.29 -0.38
N MET A 138 3.82 5.20 -1.00
CA MET A 138 5.09 4.53 -0.72
C MET A 138 5.90 4.41 -1.99
N TYR A 139 7.18 4.73 -1.86
CA TYR A 139 8.11 4.88 -2.96
C TYR A 139 9.14 3.77 -2.84
N TRP A 140 9.03 2.78 -3.71
CA TRP A 140 9.90 1.62 -3.72
C TRP A 140 11.22 1.95 -4.40
N LYS A 141 12.31 1.57 -3.74
CA LYS A 141 13.66 1.77 -4.25
C LYS A 141 13.90 0.86 -5.47
N THR A 142 14.71 1.30 -6.43
CA THR A 142 15.16 0.44 -7.53
C THR A 142 15.74 -0.89 -7.03
N GLY A 143 15.27 -2.01 -7.57
CA GLY A 143 15.62 -3.38 -7.19
C GLY A 143 14.73 -4.01 -6.11
N SER A 144 13.70 -3.30 -5.63
CA SER A 144 12.82 -3.81 -4.57
C SER A 144 11.84 -4.88 -5.07
N GLU A 145 11.47 -4.88 -6.35
CA GLU A 145 10.68 -5.98 -6.92
C GLU A 145 11.43 -7.31 -6.87
N THR A 146 12.75 -7.29 -7.02
CA THR A 146 13.59 -8.48 -6.85
C THR A 146 13.51 -9.00 -5.42
N ILE A 147 13.51 -8.11 -4.42
CA ILE A 147 13.33 -8.53 -3.01
C ILE A 147 11.96 -9.20 -2.84
N LEU A 148 10.88 -8.60 -3.39
CA LEU A 148 9.55 -9.19 -3.36
C LEU A 148 9.51 -10.58 -3.99
N THR A 149 10.01 -10.71 -5.22
CA THR A 149 9.91 -11.94 -6.01
C THR A 149 10.84 -13.04 -5.51
N GLU A 150 12.02 -12.68 -5.00
CA GLU A 150 12.99 -13.67 -4.52
C GLU A 150 12.80 -14.05 -3.06
N GLN A 151 12.32 -13.16 -2.18
CA GLN A 151 12.20 -13.46 -0.75
C GLN A 151 10.82 -13.98 -0.38
N MET A 152 9.76 -13.48 -1.01
CA MET A 152 8.42 -13.92 -0.67
C MET A 152 8.18 -15.34 -1.15
N GLY A 153 7.75 -16.22 -0.25
CA GLY A 153 7.60 -17.64 -0.54
C GLY A 153 8.77 -18.51 -0.11
N LYS A 154 9.90 -17.93 0.29
CA LYS A 154 11.04 -18.69 0.81
C LYS A 154 10.99 -18.78 2.33
N GLU A 155 11.46 -19.92 2.85
CA GLU A 155 11.73 -20.03 4.28
C GLU A 155 12.87 -19.08 4.65
N THR A 156 12.65 -18.25 5.66
CA THR A 156 13.62 -17.28 6.16
C THR A 156 13.45 -17.13 7.67
N ASP A 157 14.55 -16.88 8.37
CA ASP A 157 14.56 -16.57 9.81
C ASP A 157 14.38 -15.06 10.07
N LYS A 158 14.29 -14.25 9.02
CA LYS A 158 14.10 -12.79 9.10
C LYS A 158 12.63 -12.40 8.99
N ASP A 159 12.26 -11.38 9.75
CA ASP A 159 10.96 -10.71 9.63
C ASP A 159 10.90 -9.85 8.35
N LEU A 160 9.69 -9.49 7.89
CA LEU A 160 9.53 -8.69 6.67
C LEU A 160 10.22 -7.33 6.81
N HIS A 161 10.10 -6.67 7.96
CA HIS A 161 10.74 -5.35 8.15
C HIS A 161 12.27 -5.42 8.06
N GLU A 162 12.89 -6.56 8.34
CA GLU A 162 14.33 -6.76 8.15
C GLU A 162 14.69 -6.97 6.68
N LEU A 163 13.85 -7.70 5.94
CA LEU A 163 14.04 -7.92 4.50
C LEU A 163 13.85 -6.63 3.69
N PHE A 164 12.88 -5.80 4.08
CA PHE A 164 12.51 -4.57 3.38
C PHE A 164 13.13 -3.30 3.98
N ALA A 165 14.14 -3.43 4.85
CA ALA A 165 14.75 -2.28 5.54
C ALA A 165 15.33 -1.22 4.59
N ASP A 166 15.82 -1.62 3.41
CA ASP A 166 16.38 -0.73 2.38
C ASP A 166 15.55 -0.74 1.07
N ALA A 167 14.28 -1.16 1.13
CA ALA A 167 13.42 -1.29 -0.05
C ALA A 167 12.66 0.00 -0.43
N PHE A 168 12.88 1.11 0.29
CA PHE A 168 12.12 2.34 0.10
C PHE A 168 13.05 3.51 -0.18
N SER A 169 12.80 4.21 -1.28
CA SER A 169 13.54 5.42 -1.66
C SER A 169 13.11 6.62 -0.83
N ILE A 170 11.84 6.68 -0.42
CA ILE A 170 11.30 7.65 0.54
C ILE A 170 10.90 6.92 1.81
N ALA A 171 11.64 7.17 2.89
CA ALA A 171 11.41 6.52 4.18
C ALA A 171 10.08 6.93 4.82
N ASN A 172 9.70 8.20 4.73
CA ASN A 172 8.48 8.77 5.32
C ASN A 172 7.54 9.25 4.20
N GLY A 173 6.56 8.43 3.85
CA GLY A 173 5.58 8.77 2.82
C GLY A 173 4.58 9.83 3.29
N PRO A 174 4.11 10.73 2.40
CA PRO A 174 3.07 11.70 2.70
C PRO A 174 1.74 10.99 2.95
N ILE A 175 0.92 11.55 3.83
CA ILE A 175 -0.38 10.98 4.17
C ILE A 175 -1.54 11.94 3.90
N TRP A 176 -2.76 11.43 4.01
CA TRP A 176 -3.98 12.20 3.75
C TRP A 176 -4.17 13.49 4.58
N MET A 177 -3.44 13.66 5.68
CA MET A 177 -3.44 14.86 6.52
C MET A 177 -2.48 15.94 6.04
N ASP A 178 -1.62 15.64 5.05
CA ASP A 178 -0.69 16.60 4.47
C ASP A 178 -1.45 17.68 3.68
N ALA A 179 -1.12 18.94 3.96
CA ALA A 179 -1.68 20.12 3.31
C ALA A 179 -0.59 21.06 2.76
N SER A 180 0.62 20.53 2.54
CA SER A 180 1.81 21.32 2.22
C SER A 180 2.00 21.62 0.73
N THR A 181 1.02 21.27 -0.11
CA THR A 181 1.17 21.23 -1.57
C THR A 181 0.17 22.12 -2.32
N HIS A 182 -0.17 23.26 -1.72
CA HIS A 182 -1.13 24.20 -2.31
C HIS A 182 -0.69 24.72 -3.69
N GLU A 183 0.57 25.09 -3.86
CA GLU A 183 1.08 25.56 -5.15
C GLU A 183 1.04 24.47 -6.24
N GLN A 184 1.28 23.22 -5.84
CA GLN A 184 1.19 22.06 -6.73
C GLN A 184 -0.27 21.76 -7.12
N SER A 185 -1.24 21.95 -6.23
CA SER A 185 -2.65 21.72 -6.54
C SER A 185 -3.14 22.72 -7.60
N LEU A 186 -2.76 24.00 -7.47
CA LEU A 186 -3.01 25.02 -8.50
C LEU A 186 -2.32 24.69 -9.83
N THR A 187 -1.11 24.14 -9.77
CA THR A 187 -0.35 23.70 -10.96
C THR A 187 -1.05 22.53 -11.68
N PHE A 188 -1.63 21.60 -10.93
CA PHE A 188 -2.45 20.50 -11.44
C PHE A 188 -3.70 21.02 -12.15
N GLU A 189 -4.49 21.88 -11.51
CA GLU A 189 -5.72 22.43 -12.10
C GLU A 189 -5.43 23.16 -13.44
N LYS A 190 -4.30 23.88 -13.51
CA LYS A 190 -3.85 24.55 -14.75
C LYS A 190 -3.45 23.58 -15.87
N SER A 191 -3.08 22.33 -15.58
CA SER A 191 -2.69 21.36 -16.62
C SER A 191 -3.84 21.00 -17.56
N LEU A 192 -5.08 21.10 -17.07
CA LEU A 192 -6.32 20.88 -17.83
C LEU A 192 -7.11 22.17 -18.05
N GLY A 193 -6.48 23.33 -17.86
CA GLY A 193 -7.04 24.66 -18.12
C GLY A 193 -7.80 25.30 -16.96
N SER A 194 -8.57 24.52 -16.20
CA SER A 194 -9.33 25.04 -15.05
C SER A 194 -9.63 23.97 -13.99
N PRO A 195 -10.01 24.37 -12.75
CA PRO A 195 -10.42 23.41 -11.71
C PRO A 195 -11.62 22.55 -12.12
N GLN A 196 -12.53 23.11 -12.91
CA GLN A 196 -13.72 22.41 -13.40
C GLN A 196 -13.35 21.34 -14.43
N GLN A 197 -12.54 21.69 -15.44
CA GLN A 197 -12.05 20.73 -16.44
C GLN A 197 -11.19 19.64 -15.79
N PHE A 198 -10.39 20.00 -14.79
CA PHE A 198 -9.64 19.02 -14.00
C PHE A 198 -10.55 18.04 -13.26
N ALA A 199 -11.62 18.54 -12.66
CA ALA A 199 -12.61 17.70 -11.97
C ALA A 199 -13.43 16.83 -12.92
N GLU A 200 -13.70 17.30 -14.14
CA GLU A 200 -14.37 16.52 -15.18
C GLU A 200 -13.56 15.28 -15.58
N VAL A 201 -12.22 15.39 -15.65
CA VAL A 201 -11.34 14.27 -15.99
C VAL A 201 -11.11 13.33 -14.79
N THR A 202 -10.82 13.88 -13.61
CA THR A 202 -10.33 13.09 -12.46
C THR A 202 -11.38 12.82 -11.39
N GLY A 203 -12.60 13.35 -11.56
CA GLY A 203 -13.70 13.22 -10.60
C GLY A 203 -13.58 14.12 -9.36
N SER A 204 -12.57 14.97 -9.27
CA SER A 204 -12.39 15.94 -8.18
C SER A 204 -11.45 17.06 -8.61
N ARG A 205 -11.61 18.26 -8.04
CA ARG A 205 -10.56 19.28 -8.14
C ARG A 205 -9.25 18.79 -7.48
N ALA A 206 -8.13 19.44 -7.77
CA ALA A 206 -6.87 19.08 -7.13
C ALA A 206 -6.88 19.47 -5.65
N TYR A 207 -6.60 18.52 -4.77
CA TYR A 207 -6.44 18.76 -3.34
C TYR A 207 -5.02 18.40 -2.92
N GLU A 208 -4.49 19.12 -1.93
CA GLU A 208 -3.12 19.01 -1.45
C GLU A 208 -2.75 17.56 -1.10
N ARG A 209 -3.65 16.86 -0.44
CA ARG A 209 -3.49 15.47 0.00
C ARG A 209 -3.56 14.40 -1.11
N PHE A 210 -3.78 14.78 -2.37
CA PHE A 210 -3.85 13.80 -3.47
C PHE A 210 -2.45 13.39 -3.90
N SER A 211 -2.27 12.10 -4.16
CA SER A 211 -0.96 11.50 -4.41
C SER A 211 -0.20 12.16 -5.55
N GLY A 212 -0.85 12.45 -6.68
CA GLY A 212 -0.21 13.15 -7.79
C GLY A 212 0.35 14.52 -7.40
N VAL A 213 -0.38 15.25 -6.56
CA VAL A 213 0.02 16.58 -6.07
C VAL A 213 1.23 16.46 -5.13
N GLN A 214 1.25 15.43 -4.28
CA GLN A 214 2.38 15.12 -3.39
C GLN A 214 3.62 14.66 -4.17
N ILE A 215 3.44 13.81 -5.17
CA ILE A 215 4.51 13.36 -6.06
C ILE A 215 5.12 14.54 -6.79
N LEU A 216 4.31 15.47 -7.32
CA LEU A 216 4.82 16.69 -7.96
C LEU A 216 5.66 17.54 -7.00
N LYS A 217 5.28 17.67 -5.73
CA LYS A 217 6.12 18.35 -4.72
C LYS A 217 7.49 17.67 -4.63
N PHE A 218 7.55 16.34 -4.55
CA PHE A 218 8.83 15.63 -4.50
C PHE A 218 9.63 15.75 -5.80
N CYS A 219 8.99 15.76 -6.96
CA CYS A 219 9.66 16.01 -8.24
C CYS A 219 10.27 17.42 -8.33
N GLN A 220 9.71 18.41 -7.64
CA GLN A 220 10.15 19.81 -7.68
C GLN A 220 11.17 20.18 -6.58
N GLN A 221 11.24 19.40 -5.50
CA GLN A 221 12.14 19.67 -4.39
C GLN A 221 13.55 19.13 -4.67
N LYS A 222 14.57 19.96 -4.49
CA LYS A 222 15.96 19.59 -4.81
C LYS A 222 16.43 18.36 -4.03
N GLU A 223 15.96 18.20 -2.80
CA GLU A 223 16.37 17.13 -1.89
C GLU A 223 15.78 15.76 -2.27
N THR A 224 14.63 15.73 -2.96
CA THR A 224 13.88 14.50 -3.27
C THR A 224 13.78 14.23 -4.77
N GLN A 225 14.01 15.23 -5.62
CA GLN A 225 13.91 15.11 -7.07
C GLN A 225 14.77 13.96 -7.62
N ASP A 226 16.05 13.89 -7.24
CA ASP A 226 16.95 12.83 -7.70
C ASP A 226 16.49 11.43 -7.22
N VAL A 227 15.99 11.36 -5.98
CA VAL A 227 15.45 10.14 -5.38
C VAL A 227 14.23 9.64 -6.16
N ILE A 228 13.32 10.53 -6.52
CA ILE A 228 12.13 10.17 -7.31
C ILE A 228 12.54 9.71 -8.71
N PHE A 229 13.39 10.47 -9.41
CA PHE A 229 13.66 10.20 -10.82
C PHE A 229 14.66 9.06 -11.07
N ARG A 230 15.57 8.78 -10.14
CA ARG A 230 16.66 7.80 -10.36
C ARG A 230 16.63 6.60 -9.43
N HIS A 231 16.00 6.74 -8.27
CA HIS A 231 16.05 5.73 -7.22
C HIS A 231 14.68 5.14 -6.88
N THR A 232 13.61 5.61 -7.51
CA THR A 232 12.26 5.07 -7.32
C THR A 232 11.84 4.30 -8.57
N GLU A 233 11.53 3.02 -8.42
CA GLU A 233 11.05 2.19 -9.54
C GLU A 233 9.53 1.98 -9.54
N ARG A 234 8.88 2.27 -8.41
CA ARG A 234 7.45 2.06 -8.23
C ARG A 234 6.88 2.98 -7.15
N ILE A 235 5.72 3.58 -7.42
CA ILE A 235 4.90 4.24 -6.41
C ILE A 235 3.65 3.41 -6.13
N SER A 236 3.30 3.21 -4.86
CA SER A 236 2.14 2.43 -4.43
C SER A 236 1.30 3.22 -3.43
N LEU A 237 -0.01 3.01 -3.45
CA LEU A 237 -0.88 3.38 -2.34
C LEU A 237 -0.85 2.30 -1.25
N VAL A 238 -1.15 2.67 0.00
CA VAL A 238 -1.19 1.73 1.16
C VAL A 238 -1.93 0.43 0.90
N SER A 239 -3.00 0.47 0.13
CA SER A 239 -3.74 -0.70 -0.34
C SER A 239 -2.89 -1.60 -1.24
N SER A 240 -2.45 -1.08 -2.40
CA SER A 240 -1.61 -1.81 -3.36
C SER A 240 -0.28 -2.29 -2.77
N PHE A 241 0.31 -1.54 -1.84
CA PHE A 241 1.53 -1.92 -1.14
C PHE A 241 1.37 -3.15 -0.26
N LEU A 242 0.36 -3.16 0.62
CA LEU A 242 0.10 -4.34 1.46
C LEU A 242 -0.22 -5.56 0.59
N CYS A 243 -0.94 -5.35 -0.51
CA CYS A 243 -1.19 -6.41 -1.49
C CYS A 243 0.09 -6.89 -2.14
N SER A 244 1.03 -5.99 -2.44
CA SER A 244 2.33 -6.35 -3.02
C SER A 244 3.13 -7.25 -2.08
N LEU A 245 3.12 -6.98 -0.77
CA LEU A 245 3.77 -7.83 0.22
C LEU A 245 3.18 -9.26 0.19
N PHE A 246 1.86 -9.41 0.21
CA PHE A 246 1.24 -10.74 0.11
C PHE A 246 1.43 -11.39 -1.27
N ALA A 247 1.50 -10.59 -2.33
CA ALA A 247 1.60 -11.03 -3.72
C ALA A 247 3.04 -11.32 -4.19
N GLY A 248 4.07 -10.94 -3.43
CA GLY A 248 5.49 -11.15 -3.80
C GLY A 248 5.88 -10.52 -5.13
N LYS A 249 5.14 -9.50 -5.55
CA LYS A 249 5.36 -8.68 -6.74
C LYS A 249 4.52 -7.43 -6.59
N TYR A 250 4.73 -6.42 -7.43
CA TYR A 250 3.89 -5.24 -7.38
C TYR A 250 2.44 -5.56 -7.73
N ALA A 251 1.54 -5.28 -6.79
CA ALA A 251 0.12 -5.25 -7.04
C ALA A 251 -0.25 -3.94 -7.75
N PRO A 252 -1.22 -3.97 -8.68
CA PRO A 252 -1.71 -2.76 -9.32
C PRO A 252 -2.45 -1.87 -8.31
N ILE A 253 -2.53 -0.58 -8.63
CA ILE A 253 -3.46 0.33 -7.96
C ILE A 253 -4.83 0.13 -8.58
N ASP A 254 -5.87 0.01 -7.74
CA ASP A 254 -7.22 -0.13 -8.26
C ASP A 254 -7.85 1.19 -8.68
N VAL A 255 -8.84 1.11 -9.57
CA VAL A 255 -9.58 2.29 -10.07
C VAL A 255 -10.19 3.12 -8.93
N SER A 256 -10.68 2.50 -7.85
CA SER A 256 -11.29 3.24 -6.74
C SER A 256 -10.26 4.03 -5.94
N ASP A 257 -9.14 3.44 -5.54
CA ASP A 257 -8.09 4.20 -4.85
C ASP A 257 -7.31 5.13 -5.80
N GLY A 258 -7.13 4.72 -7.05
CA GLY A 258 -6.51 5.50 -8.13
C GLY A 258 -7.27 6.79 -8.45
N SER A 259 -8.60 6.78 -8.39
CA SER A 259 -9.43 8.00 -8.48
C SER A 259 -9.11 9.03 -7.39
N GLY A 260 -8.45 8.61 -6.30
CA GLY A 260 -7.99 9.49 -5.24
C GLY A 260 -6.64 10.19 -5.52
N MET A 261 -5.95 9.82 -6.59
CA MET A 261 -4.59 10.29 -6.85
C MET A 261 -4.53 11.60 -7.63
N ALA A 262 -5.66 12.05 -8.22
CA ALA A 262 -5.67 13.13 -9.23
C ALA A 262 -4.81 12.84 -10.47
N LEU A 263 -4.53 11.56 -10.75
CA LEU A 263 -3.78 11.11 -11.93
C LEU A 263 -4.63 10.28 -12.89
N LEU A 264 -5.71 9.68 -12.39
CA LEU A 264 -6.59 8.79 -13.16
C LEU A 264 -7.65 9.59 -13.90
N ASP A 265 -7.82 9.33 -15.19
CA ASP A 265 -9.03 9.71 -15.93
C ASP A 265 -10.14 8.70 -15.56
N ILE A 266 -11.19 9.18 -14.89
CA ILE A 266 -12.23 8.30 -14.34
C ILE A 266 -13.18 7.74 -15.41
N HIS A 267 -13.20 8.31 -16.62
CA HIS A 267 -14.06 7.84 -17.71
C HIS A 267 -13.38 6.70 -18.46
N SER A 268 -12.10 6.86 -18.80
CA SER A 268 -11.31 5.83 -19.45
C SER A 268 -10.79 4.75 -18.50
N GLN A 269 -10.75 5.05 -17.19
CA GLN A 269 -10.11 4.23 -16.16
C GLN A 269 -8.62 3.98 -16.45
N GLN A 270 -7.99 4.88 -17.20
CA GLN A 270 -6.56 4.90 -17.48
C GLN A 270 -5.91 6.11 -16.82
N TRP A 271 -4.59 6.07 -16.66
CA TRP A 271 -3.86 7.25 -16.22
C TRP A 271 -3.93 8.35 -17.29
N SER A 272 -4.06 9.59 -16.85
CA SER A 272 -4.11 10.74 -17.77
C SER A 272 -2.69 11.16 -18.16
N ASP A 273 -2.30 10.87 -19.39
CA ASP A 273 -0.98 11.23 -19.93
C ASP A 273 -0.70 12.73 -19.81
N VAL A 274 -1.71 13.59 -19.99
CA VAL A 274 -1.60 15.04 -19.84
C VAL A 274 -1.20 15.44 -18.41
N ILE A 275 -1.78 14.78 -17.41
CA ILE A 275 -1.46 15.04 -16.01
C ILE A 275 -0.11 14.42 -15.64
N LEU A 276 0.17 13.19 -16.08
CA LEU A 276 1.46 12.53 -15.83
C LEU A 276 2.63 13.32 -16.44
N ASP A 277 2.49 13.81 -17.66
CA ASP A 277 3.46 14.69 -18.32
C ASP A 277 3.71 15.95 -17.49
N LYS A 278 2.69 16.46 -16.78
CA LYS A 278 2.86 17.61 -15.90
C LYS A 278 3.66 17.27 -14.63
N VAL A 279 3.55 16.05 -14.13
CA VAL A 279 4.22 15.58 -12.91
C VAL A 279 5.67 15.20 -13.16
N PHE A 280 5.92 14.38 -14.17
CA PHE A 280 7.21 13.74 -14.41
C PHE A 280 7.98 14.36 -15.58
N GLY A 281 7.31 15.18 -16.40
CA GLY A 281 7.87 15.69 -17.65
C GLY A 281 7.93 14.61 -18.74
N LYS A 282 8.13 15.03 -19.99
CA LYS A 282 8.17 14.13 -21.17
C LYS A 282 9.37 13.18 -21.22
N GLN A 283 10.34 13.35 -20.32
CA GLN A 283 11.63 12.63 -20.35
C GLN A 283 11.68 11.45 -19.38
N VAL A 284 10.72 11.35 -18.48
CA VAL A 284 10.69 10.29 -17.48
C VAL A 284 9.31 9.68 -17.56
N LEU A 285 9.23 8.49 -18.14
CA LEU A 285 8.52 7.34 -17.57
C LEU A 285 8.36 6.22 -18.59
N CYS A 286 8.77 5.04 -18.18
CA CYS A 286 8.20 3.79 -18.66
C CYS A 286 6.92 3.52 -17.84
N TYR A 287 5.88 4.35 -17.90
CA TYR A 287 4.60 3.98 -17.29
C TYR A 287 3.90 3.01 -18.26
N ASN A 288 3.50 1.85 -17.75
CA ASN A 288 2.79 0.85 -18.55
C ASN A 288 1.32 0.90 -18.15
N ASN A 289 0.50 1.57 -18.98
CA ASN A 289 -0.95 1.66 -18.80
C ASN A 289 -1.62 0.28 -18.68
N ASN A 290 -1.03 -0.78 -19.23
CA ASN A 290 -1.61 -2.13 -19.18
C ASN A 290 -1.58 -2.77 -17.77
N ASN A 291 -0.73 -2.29 -16.85
CA ASN A 291 -0.53 -2.93 -15.53
C ASN A 291 -0.82 -2.01 -14.34
N GLY A 292 -1.31 -0.79 -14.56
CA GLY A 292 -1.54 0.18 -13.49
C GLY A 292 -0.24 0.63 -12.80
N ASN A 293 0.84 0.74 -13.59
CA ASN A 293 2.17 1.05 -13.07
C ASN A 293 2.55 2.52 -13.20
N ILE A 294 2.90 3.14 -12.06
CA ILE A 294 3.49 4.48 -11.92
C ILE A 294 4.84 4.33 -11.21
#